data_AF-A0AAW0G6H2-F1
#
_entry.id   AF-A0AAW0G6H2-F1
#
_cell.length_a   1.000
_cell.length_b   1.000
_cell.length_c   1.000
_cell.angle_alpha   90.00
_cell.angle_beta   90.00
_cell.angle_gamma   90.00
#
_symmetry.space_group_name_H-M   'P 1'
#
loop_
_entity.id
_entity.type
_entity.pdbx_description
1 polymer ?
#
loop_
_entity_poly.entity_id
_entity_poly.type
_entity_poly.pdbx_seq_one_letter_code
_entity_poly.pdbx_strand_id
1 'polypeptide(L)'
;MTSPNTHQSSESIWQWVPVTPVAPPGLLSMYLSSDGTTAKRRLSHEQSSPALEIVTPEDNESPTKKRRPRLSNREKFALAFDYITHDVGLPISHFLWELFLYDDGDQMVKRTPSHDVAISILISGSAKYTIPQILEQILKFPSSTPSRGSSELQEDMFSTTKPWSSVKRIKPALTTLAVSLVTEHLVAEVKGAVKGSSGLYGSVPPLQAGQRKSIGWMDISKNTPSVVQNILQAHCPVALYVISNLVSPEDSVKVGGVVARKMRKPELTSAEILSTIAFCRTPFARLLPTARAILYFACGAQQTIFQYHSRIGFTPSWNTTVSTLKRMAAINAEQIRALGRDPGRAAMCRTDNIQQWLKRRESRIGRASKMKIGMSAIVTEIADFDAYAFDVDDKLYRIR
;
A
#
# COMPACT_ATOMS: atom_id res chain seq x y z
N MET A 1 56.24 -2.71 30.09
CA MET A 1 55.99 -3.20 28.71
C MET A 1 54.83 -4.17 28.75
N THR A 2 53.60 -3.67 28.61
CA THR A 2 52.37 -4.46 28.44
C THR A 2 51.34 -3.54 27.80
N SER A 3 51.01 -3.79 26.53
CA SER A 3 50.01 -3.06 25.75
C SER A 3 48.59 -3.41 26.19
N PRO A 4 47.61 -2.50 26.06
CA PRO A 4 46.22 -2.80 26.33
C PRO A 4 45.51 -3.40 25.11
N ASN A 5 44.73 -4.45 25.35
CA ASN A 5 43.85 -5.11 24.38
C ASN A 5 42.68 -4.18 23.99
N THR A 6 42.64 -3.78 22.73
CA THR A 6 41.50 -3.12 22.10
C THR A 6 40.49 -4.18 21.64
N HIS A 7 39.33 -4.25 22.29
CA HIS A 7 38.18 -5.00 21.80
C HIS A 7 37.62 -4.32 20.54
N GLN A 8 37.83 -4.95 19.38
CA GLN A 8 37.11 -4.63 18.14
C GLN A 8 35.66 -5.11 18.26
N SER A 9 34.72 -4.18 18.35
CA SER A 9 33.31 -4.43 18.10
C SER A 9 33.09 -4.59 16.59
N SER A 10 32.70 -5.78 16.16
CA SER A 10 32.27 -6.05 14.78
C SER A 10 30.99 -5.28 14.47
N GLU A 11 31.10 -4.13 13.82
CA GLU A 11 29.97 -3.47 13.17
C GLU A 11 29.53 -4.33 11.99
N SER A 12 28.32 -4.89 12.09
CA SER A 12 27.68 -5.58 10.98
C SER A 12 27.31 -4.57 9.89
N ILE A 13 28.09 -4.61 8.81
CA ILE A 13 27.83 -3.87 7.57
C ILE A 13 26.54 -4.41 6.96
N TRP A 14 25.48 -3.60 7.01
CA TRP A 14 24.25 -3.86 6.25
C TRP A 14 24.54 -3.64 4.77
N GLN A 15 24.87 -4.72 4.04
CA GLN A 15 24.91 -4.69 2.59
C GLN A 15 23.46 -4.55 2.07
N TRP A 16 23.18 -3.42 1.43
CA TRP A 16 21.92 -3.15 0.76
C TRP A 16 21.95 -3.86 -0.60
N VAL A 17 21.15 -4.91 -0.76
CA VAL A 17 20.92 -5.53 -2.08
C VAL A 17 19.80 -4.73 -2.76
N PRO A 18 20.03 -4.14 -3.95
CA PRO A 18 18.97 -3.47 -4.68
C PRO A 18 17.91 -4.50 -5.08
N VAL A 19 16.70 -4.32 -4.54
CA VAL A 19 15.53 -5.08 -4.97
C VAL A 19 15.13 -4.55 -6.34
N THR A 20 15.44 -5.32 -7.40
CA THR A 20 14.82 -5.11 -8.71
C THR A 20 13.30 -5.27 -8.54
N PRO A 21 12.47 -4.34 -9.04
CA PRO A 21 11.02 -4.46 -8.93
C PRO A 21 10.57 -5.71 -9.68
N VAL A 22 10.22 -6.75 -8.93
CA VAL A 22 9.47 -7.88 -9.46
C VAL A 22 8.08 -7.33 -9.75
N ALA A 23 7.71 -7.29 -11.04
CA ALA A 23 6.36 -6.96 -11.45
C ALA A 23 5.37 -7.87 -10.68
N PRO A 24 4.32 -7.32 -10.03
CA PRO A 24 3.38 -8.15 -9.31
C PRO A 24 2.73 -9.14 -10.29
N PRO A 25 2.68 -10.44 -9.96
CA PRO A 25 1.93 -11.40 -10.76
C PRO A 25 0.44 -11.05 -10.68
N GLY A 26 -0.10 -10.60 -11.81
CA GLY A 26 -1.49 -10.72 -12.23
C GLY A 26 -2.60 -10.48 -11.18
N LEU A 27 -3.02 -9.23 -11.03
CA LEU A 27 -4.34 -8.87 -10.47
C LEU A 27 -5.34 -8.53 -11.60
N LEU A 28 -5.39 -9.41 -12.61
CA LEU A 28 -6.35 -9.34 -13.72
C LEU A 28 -6.93 -10.73 -14.04
N SER A 29 -7.23 -11.50 -13.01
CA SER A 29 -7.92 -12.80 -13.13
C SER A 29 -9.04 -12.89 -12.10
N MET A 30 -10.17 -12.22 -12.36
CA MET A 30 -11.45 -12.55 -11.72
C MET A 30 -12.66 -12.49 -12.66
N TYR A 31 -12.46 -12.19 -13.95
CA TYR A 31 -13.49 -12.38 -14.96
C TYR A 31 -12.82 -12.92 -16.22
N LEU A 32 -12.99 -14.21 -16.47
CA LEU A 32 -12.91 -14.97 -17.73
C LEU A 32 -12.66 -16.44 -17.35
N SER A 33 -13.74 -17.11 -16.92
CA SER A 33 -13.80 -18.56 -16.93
C SER A 33 -14.49 -18.98 -18.22
N SER A 34 -13.69 -19.48 -19.16
CA SER A 34 -14.18 -20.33 -20.24
C SER A 34 -13.05 -21.28 -20.61
N ASP A 35 -13.15 -22.51 -20.10
CA ASP A 35 -12.31 -23.62 -20.50
C ASP A 35 -12.46 -23.85 -22.01
N GLY A 36 -11.37 -23.60 -22.73
CA GLY A 36 -11.25 -23.83 -24.17
C GLY A 36 -9.90 -24.47 -24.46
N THR A 37 -9.80 -25.77 -24.20
CA THR A 37 -8.65 -26.61 -24.55
C THR A 37 -8.47 -26.65 -26.07
N THR A 38 -7.49 -25.90 -26.60
CA THR A 38 -7.02 -26.09 -27.98
C THR A 38 -5.74 -26.91 -27.98
N ALA A 39 -5.92 -28.22 -28.04
CA ALA A 39 -4.86 -29.18 -28.33
C ALA A 39 -4.37 -28.97 -29.77
N LYS A 40 -3.09 -28.64 -29.93
CA LYS A 40 -2.36 -28.73 -31.21
C LYS A 40 -2.28 -30.20 -31.61
N ARG A 41 -3.21 -30.65 -32.47
CA ARG A 41 -3.11 -31.93 -33.18
C ARG A 41 -2.62 -31.67 -34.60
N ARG A 42 -1.29 -31.75 -34.80
CA ARG A 42 -0.70 -31.98 -36.13
C ARG A 42 -1.05 -33.41 -36.52
N LEU A 43 -1.94 -33.57 -37.50
CA LEU A 43 -2.13 -34.82 -38.23
C LEU A 43 -1.74 -34.54 -39.68
N SER A 44 -0.57 -35.05 -40.05
CA SER A 44 -0.18 -35.31 -41.43
C SER A 44 -1.04 -36.46 -41.94
N HIS A 45 -2.02 -36.17 -42.80
CA HIS A 45 -2.67 -37.19 -43.61
C HIS A 45 -2.28 -36.96 -45.07
N GLU A 46 -1.27 -37.70 -45.53
CA GLU A 46 -1.12 -38.04 -46.93
C GLU A 46 -2.33 -38.89 -47.32
N GLN A 47 -3.16 -38.36 -48.21
CA GLN A 47 -4.11 -39.14 -49.00
C GLN A 47 -3.85 -38.78 -50.47
N SER A 48 -3.24 -39.74 -51.15
CA SER A 48 -3.16 -39.79 -52.61
C SER A 48 -4.56 -39.90 -53.19
N SER A 49 -4.97 -38.88 -53.95
CA SER A 49 -6.11 -38.95 -54.86
C SER A 49 -5.64 -38.77 -56.30
N PRO A 50 -6.36 -39.35 -57.27
CA PRO A 50 -5.83 -39.70 -58.58
C PRO A 50 -5.69 -38.49 -59.49
N ALA A 51 -4.76 -38.62 -60.44
CA ALA A 51 -4.52 -37.69 -61.53
C ALA A 51 -5.83 -37.40 -62.28
N LEU A 52 -6.36 -36.19 -62.08
CA LEU A 52 -7.38 -35.58 -62.93
C LEU A 52 -6.67 -34.90 -64.09
N GLU A 53 -7.11 -35.26 -65.30
CA GLU A 53 -6.62 -34.75 -66.58
C GLU A 53 -6.64 -33.23 -66.61
N ILE A 54 -5.49 -32.67 -66.99
CA ILE A 54 -5.24 -31.26 -67.23
C ILE A 54 -5.99 -30.89 -68.51
N VAL A 55 -7.22 -30.39 -68.37
CA VAL A 55 -7.84 -29.56 -69.40
C VAL A 55 -7.17 -28.20 -69.31
N THR A 56 -6.28 -27.91 -70.24
CA THR A 56 -5.69 -26.59 -70.46
C THR A 56 -6.81 -25.59 -70.76
N PRO A 57 -7.11 -24.64 -69.85
CA PRO A 57 -8.00 -23.54 -70.19
C PRO A 57 -7.23 -22.63 -71.15
N GLU A 58 -7.82 -22.41 -72.31
CA GLU A 58 -7.40 -21.39 -73.27
C GLU A 58 -7.18 -20.04 -72.57
N ASP A 59 -6.20 -19.31 -73.09
CA ASP A 59 -5.66 -18.04 -72.61
C ASP A 59 -6.73 -16.98 -72.26
N ASN A 60 -7.29 -17.06 -71.06
CA ASN A 60 -7.96 -15.92 -70.43
C ASN A 60 -6.86 -15.03 -69.86
N GLU A 61 -6.41 -14.06 -70.66
CA GLU A 61 -5.58 -12.93 -70.22
C GLU A 61 -6.25 -12.24 -69.02
N SER A 62 -5.90 -12.69 -67.82
CA SER A 62 -6.41 -12.10 -66.59
C SER A 62 -6.03 -10.62 -66.58
N PRO A 63 -6.99 -9.68 -66.50
CA PRO A 63 -6.71 -8.26 -66.62
C PRO A 63 -5.69 -7.89 -65.56
N THR A 64 -4.52 -7.42 -66.00
CA THR A 64 -3.46 -6.95 -65.11
C THR A 64 -4.04 -5.85 -64.24
N LYS A 65 -4.39 -6.17 -62.99
CA LYS A 65 -4.98 -5.23 -62.03
C LYS A 65 -3.99 -4.09 -61.85
N LYS A 66 -4.29 -2.94 -62.47
CA LYS A 66 -3.54 -1.70 -62.27
C LYS A 66 -3.43 -1.47 -60.76
N ARG A 67 -2.21 -1.56 -60.22
CA ARG A 67 -1.97 -1.35 -58.79
C ARG A 67 -2.39 0.07 -58.44
N ARG A 68 -3.28 0.21 -57.44
CA ARG A 68 -3.63 1.52 -56.90
C ARG A 68 -2.36 2.20 -56.36
N PRO A 69 -2.19 3.51 -56.56
CA PRO A 69 -1.04 4.24 -56.04
C PRO A 69 -0.96 4.09 -54.52
N ARG A 70 0.26 3.96 -53.99
CA ARG A 70 0.49 3.85 -52.55
C ARG A 70 0.22 5.21 -51.90
N LEU A 71 -0.89 5.31 -51.17
CA LEU A 71 -1.19 6.48 -50.35
C LEU A 71 -0.28 6.55 -49.12
N SER A 72 0.16 7.75 -48.76
CA SER A 72 0.81 8.06 -47.50
C SER A 72 -0.16 7.87 -46.32
N ASN A 73 0.36 7.75 -45.09
CA ASN A 73 -0.52 7.62 -43.91
C ASN A 73 -1.44 8.85 -43.74
N ARG A 74 -0.96 10.05 -44.06
CA ARG A 74 -1.78 11.28 -43.98
C ARG A 74 -2.93 11.25 -44.97
N GLU A 75 -2.68 10.84 -46.21
CA GLU A 75 -3.73 10.70 -47.24
C GLU A 75 -4.72 9.60 -46.87
N LYS A 76 -4.25 8.48 -46.30
CA LYS A 76 -5.15 7.43 -45.77
C LYS A 76 -6.05 7.95 -44.66
N PHE A 77 -5.52 8.73 -43.72
CA PHE A 77 -6.32 9.33 -42.66
C PHE A 77 -7.29 10.38 -43.21
N ALA A 78 -6.86 11.22 -44.16
CA ALA A 78 -7.74 12.19 -44.80
C ALA A 78 -8.92 11.51 -45.49
N LEU A 79 -8.65 10.47 -46.31
CA LEU A 79 -9.68 9.70 -46.98
C LEU A 79 -10.61 8.98 -45.98
N ALA A 80 -10.06 8.42 -44.90
CA ALA A 80 -10.87 7.78 -43.87
C ALA A 80 -11.76 8.76 -43.12
N PHE A 81 -11.24 9.95 -42.76
CA PHE A 81 -12.04 10.99 -42.12
C PHE A 81 -13.12 11.51 -43.07
N ASP A 82 -12.77 11.80 -44.32
CA ASP A 82 -13.70 12.28 -45.34
C ASP A 82 -14.86 11.30 -45.52
N TYR A 83 -14.55 10.01 -45.65
CA TYR A 83 -15.56 8.95 -45.73
C TYR A 83 -16.45 8.89 -44.47
N ILE A 84 -15.86 8.90 -43.27
CA ILE A 84 -16.62 8.82 -42.01
C ILE A 84 -17.52 10.05 -41.83
N THR A 85 -17.01 11.25 -42.08
CA THR A 85 -17.74 12.49 -41.79
C THR A 85 -18.69 12.91 -42.89
N HIS A 86 -18.33 12.71 -44.17
CA HIS A 86 -19.13 13.18 -45.30
C HIS A 86 -19.99 12.07 -45.92
N ASP A 87 -19.43 10.88 -46.16
CA ASP A 87 -20.18 9.80 -46.82
C ASP A 87 -21.09 9.05 -45.84
N VAL A 88 -20.58 8.73 -44.64
CA VAL A 88 -21.37 8.04 -43.60
C VAL A 88 -22.15 9.04 -42.73
N GLY A 89 -21.74 10.31 -42.71
CA GLY A 89 -22.41 11.35 -41.92
C GLY A 89 -22.23 11.21 -40.41
N LEU A 90 -21.18 10.51 -39.95
CA LEU A 90 -20.92 10.26 -38.54
C LEU A 90 -19.86 11.22 -37.99
N PRO A 91 -20.19 12.06 -36.99
CA PRO A 91 -19.18 12.83 -36.28
C PRO A 91 -18.13 11.92 -35.65
N ILE A 92 -16.86 12.35 -35.65
CA ILE A 92 -15.77 11.52 -35.13
C ILE A 92 -15.96 11.10 -33.66
N SER A 93 -16.57 11.96 -32.83
CA SER A 93 -16.91 11.65 -31.44
C SER A 93 -17.93 10.52 -31.34
N HIS A 94 -18.97 10.53 -32.19
CA HIS A 94 -19.97 9.49 -32.25
C HIS A 94 -19.38 8.18 -32.77
N PHE A 95 -18.55 8.25 -33.81
CA PHE A 95 -17.83 7.07 -34.30
C PHE A 95 -16.97 6.42 -33.21
N LEU A 96 -16.20 7.22 -32.46
CA LEU A 96 -15.39 6.70 -31.35
C LEU A 96 -16.25 6.14 -30.21
N TRP A 97 -17.39 6.77 -29.91
CA TRP A 97 -18.35 6.25 -28.93
C TRP A 97 -18.83 4.85 -29.32
N GLU A 98 -19.39 4.69 -30.53
CA GLU A 98 -19.87 3.41 -31.06
C GLU A 98 -18.75 2.37 -31.18
N LEU A 99 -17.52 2.81 -31.49
CA LEU A 99 -16.37 1.93 -31.60
C LEU A 99 -16.05 1.23 -30.27
N PHE A 100 -16.22 1.93 -29.13
CA PHE A 100 -15.92 1.41 -27.80
C PHE A 100 -17.16 0.99 -26.99
N LEU A 101 -18.37 1.29 -27.45
CA LEU A 101 -19.61 0.91 -26.79
C LEU A 101 -19.67 -0.62 -26.63
N TYR A 102 -19.77 -1.07 -25.38
CA TYR A 102 -19.80 -2.50 -25.03
C TYR A 102 -21.18 -2.94 -24.54
N ASP A 103 -21.87 -2.05 -23.84
CA ASP A 103 -23.17 -2.29 -23.23
C ASP A 103 -24.04 -1.04 -23.42
N ASP A 104 -25.28 -1.24 -23.85
CA ASP A 104 -26.29 -0.19 -24.03
C ASP A 104 -27.33 -0.21 -22.88
N GLY A 105 -26.92 -0.72 -21.71
CA GLY A 105 -27.68 -0.75 -20.46
C GLY A 105 -28.50 -2.03 -20.29
N ASP A 106 -29.26 -2.43 -21.32
CA ASP A 106 -30.11 -3.62 -21.29
C ASP A 106 -29.59 -4.76 -22.17
N GLN A 107 -28.70 -4.48 -23.13
CA GLN A 107 -28.20 -5.47 -24.08
C GLN A 107 -26.71 -5.25 -24.41
N MET A 108 -25.96 -6.36 -24.44
CA MET A 108 -24.61 -6.37 -25.00
C MET A 108 -24.64 -6.01 -26.48
N VAL A 109 -23.83 -5.02 -26.88
CA VAL A 109 -23.77 -4.56 -28.27
C VAL A 109 -23.17 -5.66 -29.14
N LYS A 110 -23.94 -6.11 -30.14
CA LYS A 110 -23.48 -7.11 -31.12
C LYS A 110 -22.51 -6.48 -32.11
N ARG A 111 -21.23 -6.81 -31.98
CA ARG A 111 -20.17 -6.36 -32.89
C ARG A 111 -20.00 -7.30 -34.07
N THR A 112 -19.56 -6.75 -35.20
CA THR A 112 -19.16 -7.58 -36.34
C THR A 112 -17.80 -8.24 -36.04
N PRO A 113 -17.49 -9.41 -36.62
CA PRO A 113 -16.20 -10.07 -36.39
C PRO A 113 -15.00 -9.18 -36.70
N SER A 114 -15.10 -8.36 -37.75
CA SER A 114 -14.06 -7.40 -38.13
C SER A 114 -13.86 -6.30 -37.08
N HIS A 115 -14.95 -5.80 -36.48
CA HIS A 115 -14.91 -4.80 -35.41
C HIS A 115 -14.26 -5.39 -34.16
N ASP A 116 -14.64 -6.62 -33.77
CA ASP A 116 -14.04 -7.30 -32.62
C ASP A 116 -12.54 -7.54 -32.80
N VAL A 117 -12.10 -7.98 -33.98
CA VAL A 117 -10.67 -8.15 -34.28
C VAL A 117 -9.92 -6.81 -34.14
N ALA A 118 -10.47 -5.72 -34.69
CA ALA A 118 -9.84 -4.40 -34.62
C ALA A 118 -9.72 -3.89 -33.17
N ILE A 119 -10.80 -4.01 -32.38
CA ILE A 119 -10.82 -3.57 -30.99
C ILE A 119 -9.94 -4.45 -30.11
N SER A 120 -9.94 -5.76 -30.33
CA SER A 120 -9.08 -6.69 -29.61
C SER A 120 -7.59 -6.38 -29.85
N ILE A 121 -7.18 -6.10 -31.09
CA ILE A 121 -5.80 -5.69 -31.41
C ILE A 121 -5.42 -4.38 -30.68
N LEU A 122 -6.36 -3.43 -30.60
CA LEU A 122 -6.13 -2.14 -29.94
C LEU A 122 -6.03 -2.26 -28.41
N ILE A 123 -6.98 -2.96 -27.78
CA ILE A 123 -7.07 -3.10 -26.32
C ILE A 123 -6.01 -4.06 -25.77
N SER A 124 -5.66 -5.12 -26.51
CA SER A 124 -4.59 -6.06 -26.11
C SER A 124 -3.18 -5.46 -26.14
N GLY A 125 -3.02 -4.27 -26.72
CA GLY A 125 -1.70 -3.65 -26.92
C GLY A 125 -0.89 -4.29 -28.05
N SER A 126 -1.50 -5.13 -28.88
CA SER A 126 -0.85 -5.76 -30.05
C SER A 126 -0.72 -4.80 -31.25
N ALA A 127 -1.42 -3.67 -31.21
CA ALA A 127 -1.32 -2.63 -32.22
C ALA A 127 0.06 -1.95 -32.23
N LYS A 128 0.44 -1.38 -33.38
CA LYS A 128 1.67 -0.58 -33.52
C LYS A 128 1.73 0.60 -32.54
N TYR A 129 0.58 1.19 -32.23
CA TYR A 129 0.43 2.28 -31.27
C TYR A 129 -0.53 1.84 -30.18
N THR A 130 -0.08 1.91 -28.93
CA THR A 130 -0.86 1.49 -27.76
C THR A 130 -1.79 2.61 -27.28
N ILE A 131 -2.85 2.28 -26.55
CA ILE A 131 -3.76 3.27 -25.95
C ILE A 131 -3.01 4.31 -25.10
N PRO A 132 -2.04 3.93 -24.22
CA PRO A 132 -1.25 4.92 -23.48
C PRO A 132 -0.52 5.92 -24.38
N GLN A 133 0.06 5.48 -25.50
CA GLN A 133 0.72 6.39 -26.45
C GLN A 133 -0.27 7.31 -27.15
N ILE A 134 -1.46 6.81 -27.51
CA ILE A 134 -2.53 7.62 -28.10
C ILE A 134 -3.00 8.69 -27.10
N LEU A 135 -3.23 8.31 -25.84
CA LEU A 135 -3.60 9.22 -24.76
C LEU A 135 -2.51 10.27 -24.51
N GLU A 136 -1.24 9.88 -24.56
CA GLU A 136 -0.11 10.82 -24.45
C GLU A 136 -0.15 11.88 -25.57
N GLN A 137 -0.41 11.48 -26.81
CA GLN A 137 -0.56 12.43 -27.92
C GLN A 137 -1.79 13.34 -27.73
N ILE A 138 -2.91 12.80 -27.26
CA ILE A 138 -4.11 13.59 -26.94
C ILE A 138 -3.80 14.65 -25.87
N LEU A 139 -3.09 14.29 -24.80
CA LEU A 139 -2.73 15.19 -23.70
C LEU A 139 -1.71 16.27 -24.09
N LYS A 140 -0.87 15.98 -25.09
CA LYS A 140 0.08 16.93 -25.70
C LYS A 140 -0.57 17.86 -26.72
N PHE A 141 -1.74 17.51 -27.25
CA PHE A 141 -2.39 18.28 -28.30
C PHE A 141 -2.79 19.68 -27.79
N PRO A 142 -2.47 20.78 -28.50
CA PRO A 142 -2.73 22.14 -28.02
C PRO A 142 -4.20 22.39 -27.67
N SER A 143 -5.13 21.91 -28.49
CA SER A 143 -6.58 22.10 -28.27
C SER A 143 -7.13 21.33 -27.07
N SER A 144 -6.37 20.37 -26.52
CA SER A 144 -6.76 19.67 -25.30
C SER A 144 -6.60 20.56 -24.07
N THR A 145 -5.71 21.54 -24.11
CA THR A 145 -5.34 22.35 -22.93
C THR A 145 -6.28 23.55 -22.80
N PRO A 146 -6.93 23.76 -21.64
CA PRO A 146 -7.71 24.97 -21.39
C PRO A 146 -6.84 26.23 -21.48
N SER A 147 -7.46 27.36 -21.85
CA SER A 147 -6.77 28.65 -21.88
C SER A 147 -6.23 29.01 -20.49
N ARG A 148 -5.05 29.64 -20.42
CA ARG A 148 -4.50 30.12 -19.14
C ARG A 148 -5.48 31.09 -18.48
N GLY A 149 -5.76 30.87 -17.19
CA GLY A 149 -6.72 31.68 -16.42
C GLY A 149 -8.19 31.33 -16.63
N SER A 150 -8.52 30.32 -17.45
CA SER A 150 -9.90 29.84 -17.55
C SER A 150 -10.33 29.11 -16.27
N SER A 151 -11.62 29.20 -15.93
CA SER A 151 -12.20 28.44 -14.81
C SER A 151 -12.04 26.94 -15.01
N GLU A 152 -12.14 26.44 -16.25
CA GLU A 152 -11.89 25.03 -16.59
C GLU A 152 -10.48 24.58 -16.17
N LEU A 153 -9.45 25.42 -16.36
CA LEU A 153 -8.09 25.08 -15.92
C LEU A 153 -7.97 24.99 -14.40
N GLN A 154 -8.68 25.85 -13.67
CA GLN A 154 -8.56 25.98 -12.22
C GLN A 154 -9.47 25.00 -11.46
N GLU A 155 -10.68 24.75 -11.98
CA GLU A 155 -11.71 23.97 -11.30
C GLU A 155 -11.84 22.53 -11.82
N ASP A 156 -11.59 22.31 -13.12
CA ASP A 156 -11.87 21.01 -13.75
C ASP A 156 -10.61 20.14 -13.90
N MET A 157 -9.43 20.73 -13.95
CA MET A 157 -8.17 19.98 -14.04
C MET A 157 -7.84 19.36 -12.67
N PHE A 158 -7.70 18.03 -12.61
CA PHE A 158 -7.54 17.27 -11.36
C PHE A 158 -8.67 17.48 -10.34
N SER A 159 -9.90 17.71 -10.80
CA SER A 159 -11.05 17.92 -9.91
C SER A 159 -11.31 16.68 -9.04
N THR A 160 -11.57 16.88 -7.75
CA THR A 160 -11.96 15.81 -6.82
C THR A 160 -13.46 15.79 -6.53
N THR A 161 -14.21 16.78 -7.05
CA THR A 161 -15.63 16.99 -6.72
C THR A 161 -16.54 16.83 -7.93
N LYS A 162 -16.08 17.18 -9.14
CA LYS A 162 -16.86 17.02 -10.38
C LYS A 162 -16.65 15.62 -10.96
N PRO A 163 -17.71 14.94 -11.43
CA PRO A 163 -17.54 13.68 -12.15
C PRO A 163 -16.84 13.95 -13.49
N TRP A 164 -15.89 13.08 -13.85
CA TRP A 164 -15.09 13.23 -15.08
C TRP A 164 -15.95 13.29 -16.34
N SER A 165 -17.11 12.63 -16.34
CA SER A 165 -18.07 12.62 -17.46
C SER A 165 -18.75 13.97 -17.72
N SER A 166 -18.79 14.88 -16.73
CA SER A 166 -19.34 16.23 -16.90
C SER A 166 -18.33 17.23 -17.48
N VAL A 167 -17.05 16.86 -17.55
CA VAL A 167 -15.97 17.76 -17.97
C VAL A 167 -15.82 17.71 -19.49
N LYS A 168 -16.08 18.84 -20.16
CA LYS A 168 -16.19 18.88 -21.63
C LYS A 168 -14.86 18.66 -22.35
N ARG A 169 -13.74 19.19 -21.83
CA ARG A 169 -12.43 19.06 -22.49
C ARG A 169 -11.72 17.79 -22.05
N ILE A 170 -11.14 17.09 -23.02
CA ILE A 170 -10.55 15.77 -22.82
C ILE A 170 -9.41 15.74 -21.79
N LYS A 171 -8.52 16.74 -21.76
CA LYS A 171 -7.39 16.73 -20.81
C LYS A 171 -7.84 16.92 -19.36
N PRO A 172 -8.63 17.96 -19.01
CA PRO A 172 -9.26 18.05 -17.70
C PRO A 172 -10.06 16.79 -17.34
N ALA A 173 -10.88 16.27 -18.26
CA ALA A 173 -11.67 15.05 -18.04
C ALA A 173 -10.79 13.83 -17.70
N LEU A 174 -9.72 13.59 -18.47
CA LEU A 174 -8.77 12.49 -18.23
C LEU A 174 -8.01 12.65 -16.91
N THR A 175 -7.59 13.87 -16.55
CA THR A 175 -6.92 14.10 -15.27
C THR A 175 -7.85 13.88 -14.08
N THR A 176 -9.11 14.28 -14.19
CA THR A 176 -10.15 14.06 -13.17
C THR A 176 -10.51 12.58 -13.07
N LEU A 177 -10.60 11.87 -14.20
CA LEU A 177 -10.75 10.41 -14.22
C LEU A 177 -9.59 9.72 -13.49
N ALA A 178 -8.35 10.12 -13.78
CA ALA A 178 -7.17 9.55 -13.13
C ALA A 178 -7.19 9.79 -11.61
N VAL A 179 -7.57 10.99 -11.16
CA VAL A 179 -7.73 11.31 -9.74
C VAL A 179 -8.80 10.43 -9.08
N SER A 180 -9.96 10.23 -9.73
CA SER A 180 -11.02 9.36 -9.21
C SER A 180 -10.53 7.91 -9.05
N LEU A 181 -9.94 7.34 -10.09
CA LEU A 181 -9.45 5.95 -10.10
C LEU A 181 -8.37 5.73 -9.04
N VAL A 182 -7.40 6.64 -8.94
CA VAL A 182 -6.35 6.56 -7.91
C VAL A 182 -6.96 6.69 -6.52
N THR A 183 -7.88 7.63 -6.31
CA THR A 183 -8.53 7.82 -5.00
C THR A 183 -9.31 6.58 -4.57
N GLU A 184 -10.11 5.99 -5.46
CA GLU A 184 -10.84 4.75 -5.21
C GLU A 184 -9.90 3.60 -4.84
N HIS A 185 -8.80 3.46 -5.58
CA HIS A 185 -7.80 2.45 -5.30
C HIS A 185 -7.11 2.65 -3.94
N LEU A 186 -6.67 3.88 -3.63
CA LEU A 186 -6.06 4.23 -2.35
C LEU A 186 -7.01 3.97 -1.17
N VAL A 187 -8.30 4.28 -1.34
CA VAL A 187 -9.32 3.97 -0.34
C VAL A 187 -9.48 2.46 -0.15
N ALA A 188 -9.45 1.68 -1.24
CA ALA A 188 -9.53 0.22 -1.18
C ALA A 188 -8.31 -0.39 -0.47
N GLU A 189 -7.09 0.07 -0.78
CA GLU A 189 -5.85 -0.34 -0.11
C GLU A 189 -5.92 -0.10 1.40
N VAL A 190 -6.25 1.14 1.82
CA VAL A 190 -6.35 1.47 3.25
C VAL A 190 -7.45 0.65 3.93
N LYS A 191 -8.59 0.42 3.28
CA LYS A 191 -9.65 -0.49 3.81
C LYS A 191 -9.13 -1.91 3.98
N GLY A 192 -8.27 -2.38 3.08
CA GLY A 192 -7.59 -3.68 3.18
C GLY A 192 -6.58 -3.75 4.33
N ALA A 193 -5.75 -2.72 4.49
CA ALA A 193 -4.72 -2.65 5.54
C ALA A 193 -5.30 -2.60 6.96
N VAL A 194 -6.50 -2.05 7.12
CA VAL A 194 -7.19 -2.01 8.42
C VAL A 194 -8.06 -3.24 8.71
N LYS A 195 -7.87 -4.36 8.01
CA LYS A 195 -8.48 -5.63 8.40
C LYS A 195 -7.73 -6.22 9.59
N GLY A 196 -8.44 -6.97 10.44
CA GLY A 196 -7.84 -7.63 11.61
C GLY A 196 -6.70 -8.60 11.26
N SER A 197 -6.75 -9.19 10.07
CA SER A 197 -5.74 -10.11 9.53
C SER A 197 -4.44 -9.43 9.08
N SER A 198 -4.46 -8.11 8.85
CA SER A 198 -3.34 -7.38 8.25
C SER A 198 -2.23 -7.04 9.27
N GLY A 199 -2.46 -7.23 10.56
CA GLY A 199 -1.45 -7.02 11.61
C GLY A 199 -1.30 -5.59 12.14
N LEU A 200 -1.94 -4.57 11.53
CA LEU A 200 -2.04 -3.22 12.12
C LEU A 200 -2.98 -3.16 13.32
N TYR A 201 -3.82 -4.18 13.48
CA TYR A 201 -4.83 -4.25 14.52
C TYR A 201 -4.22 -4.43 15.90
N GLY A 202 -4.56 -3.50 16.77
CA GLY A 202 -4.25 -3.54 18.16
C GLY A 202 -5.51 -3.59 18.99
N SER A 203 -5.73 -4.70 19.69
CA SER A 203 -6.61 -4.80 20.88
C SER A 203 -8.11 -4.56 20.64
N VAL A 204 -8.76 -5.66 20.30
CA VAL A 204 -10.08 -6.00 20.87
C VAL A 204 -9.82 -7.20 21.79
N PRO A 205 -10.32 -7.22 23.03
CA PRO A 205 -10.32 -8.46 23.81
C PRO A 205 -10.99 -9.56 22.97
N PRO A 206 -10.46 -10.79 22.94
CA PRO A 206 -11.06 -11.87 22.16
C PRO A 206 -12.44 -12.16 22.74
N LEU A 207 -13.48 -11.58 22.15
CA LEU A 207 -14.88 -11.84 22.51
C LEU A 207 -15.31 -13.23 22.05
N GLN A 208 -14.59 -13.83 21.10
CA GLN A 208 -14.78 -15.19 20.63
C GLN A 208 -13.40 -15.82 20.41
N ALA A 209 -13.32 -17.15 20.56
CA ALA A 209 -12.12 -17.99 20.50
C ALA A 209 -11.39 -18.00 19.13
N GLY A 210 -11.53 -16.94 18.33
CA GLY A 210 -10.92 -16.78 17.01
C GLY A 210 -10.40 -15.36 16.80
N GLN A 211 -9.09 -15.20 17.04
CA GLN A 211 -8.20 -14.38 16.20
C GLN A 211 -8.26 -12.84 16.25
N ARG A 212 -8.21 -12.22 17.44
CA ARG A 212 -7.74 -10.82 17.52
C ARG A 212 -6.64 -10.66 18.54
N LYS A 213 -5.46 -10.26 18.06
CA LYS A 213 -4.26 -10.05 18.87
C LYS A 213 -4.41 -8.80 19.73
N SER A 214 -4.22 -8.94 21.04
CA SER A 214 -4.07 -7.79 21.94
C SER A 214 -2.65 -7.25 21.85
N ILE A 215 -2.47 -5.93 21.78
CA ILE A 215 -1.15 -5.30 21.88
C ILE A 215 -0.51 -5.71 23.22
N GLY A 216 0.65 -6.36 23.14
CA GLY A 216 1.54 -6.64 24.27
C GLY A 216 2.87 -5.89 24.15
N TRP A 217 3.74 -6.03 25.15
CA TRP A 217 5.08 -5.41 25.13
C TRP A 217 5.95 -5.91 23.98
N MET A 218 5.76 -7.15 23.53
CA MET A 218 6.49 -7.70 22.38
C MET A 218 6.16 -7.01 21.05
N ASP A 219 4.99 -6.37 20.96
CA ASP A 219 4.57 -5.62 19.77
C ASP A 219 5.12 -4.19 19.73
N ILE A 220 5.53 -3.66 20.89
CA ILE A 220 6.02 -2.30 21.07
C ILE A 220 7.52 -2.36 21.35
N SER A 221 8.32 -2.20 20.30
CA SER A 221 9.77 -2.25 20.35
C SER A 221 10.39 -1.19 19.44
N LYS A 222 11.73 -1.08 19.47
CA LYS A 222 12.48 -0.25 18.52
C LYS A 222 12.20 -0.61 17.04
N ASN A 223 11.73 -1.82 16.77
CA ASN A 223 11.45 -2.32 15.43
C ASN A 223 10.00 -2.08 14.99
N THR A 224 9.10 -1.60 15.87
CA THR A 224 7.68 -1.40 15.54
C THR A 224 7.48 -0.53 14.29
N PRO A 225 8.20 0.59 14.06
CA PRO A 225 8.09 1.36 12.82
C PRO A 225 8.39 0.54 11.56
N SER A 226 9.45 -0.27 11.58
CA SER A 226 9.80 -1.14 10.44
C SER A 226 8.77 -2.24 10.22
N VAL A 227 8.23 -2.84 11.29
CA VAL A 227 7.14 -3.82 11.19
C VAL A 227 5.90 -3.20 10.54
N VAL A 228 5.50 -2.00 10.95
CA VAL A 228 4.36 -1.30 10.37
C VAL A 228 4.61 -0.88 8.93
N GLN A 229 5.82 -0.44 8.60
CA GLN A 229 6.21 -0.17 7.22
C GLN A 229 6.04 -1.41 6.34
N ASN A 230 6.52 -2.58 6.78
CA ASN A 230 6.40 -3.82 6.00
C ASN A 230 4.93 -4.21 5.79
N ILE A 231 4.10 -4.06 6.82
CA ILE A 231 2.66 -4.31 6.73
C ILE A 231 2.01 -3.36 5.71
N LEU A 232 2.33 -2.06 5.77
CA LEU A 232 1.81 -1.07 4.84
C LEU A 232 2.32 -1.26 3.42
N GLN A 233 3.55 -1.72 3.23
CA GLN A 233 4.08 -2.06 1.91
C GLN A 233 3.34 -3.24 1.28
N ALA A 234 2.93 -4.23 2.09
CA ALA A 234 2.16 -5.38 1.62
C ALA A 234 0.70 -5.03 1.28
N HIS A 235 0.07 -4.13 2.04
CA HIS A 235 -1.37 -3.85 1.92
C HIS A 235 -1.73 -2.51 1.28
N CYS A 236 -0.80 -1.55 1.23
CA CYS A 236 -0.97 -0.20 0.66
C CYS A 236 0.23 0.22 -0.22
N PRO A 237 0.66 -0.60 -1.20
CA PRO A 237 1.83 -0.28 -2.01
C PRO A 237 1.69 1.05 -2.78
N VAL A 238 0.52 1.34 -3.35
CA VAL A 238 0.31 2.58 -4.12
C VAL A 238 0.26 3.80 -3.20
N ALA A 239 -0.45 3.70 -2.07
CA ALA A 239 -0.49 4.79 -1.10
C ALA A 239 0.90 5.09 -0.52
N LEU A 240 1.69 4.04 -0.24
CA LEU A 240 3.06 4.19 0.22
C LEU A 240 3.93 4.86 -0.82
N TYR A 241 3.81 4.49 -2.10
CA TYR A 241 4.52 5.13 -3.20
C TYR A 241 4.19 6.63 -3.31
N VAL A 242 2.89 6.98 -3.34
CA VAL A 242 2.44 8.37 -3.45
C VAL A 242 2.96 9.21 -2.28
N ILE A 243 2.78 8.75 -1.04
CA ILE A 243 3.23 9.49 0.14
C ILE A 243 4.75 9.56 0.19
N SER A 244 5.45 8.49 -0.18
CA SER A 244 6.93 8.48 -0.23
C SER A 244 7.45 9.52 -1.20
N ASN A 245 6.81 9.70 -2.37
CA ASN A 245 7.17 10.75 -3.31
C ASN A 245 6.85 12.14 -2.78
N LEU A 246 5.77 12.32 -2.02
CA LEU A 246 5.42 13.62 -1.41
C LEU A 246 6.38 14.03 -0.28
N VAL A 247 6.88 13.08 0.51
CA VAL A 247 7.83 13.37 1.61
C VAL A 247 9.28 13.39 1.15
N SER A 248 9.56 12.85 -0.05
CA SER A 248 10.88 12.89 -0.66
C SER A 248 11.04 14.20 -1.44
N PRO A 249 12.14 14.95 -1.24
CA PRO A 249 12.42 16.11 -2.08
C PRO A 249 12.67 15.63 -3.52
N GLU A 250 12.27 16.44 -4.51
CA GLU A 250 12.37 16.08 -5.94
C GLU A 250 13.79 15.71 -6.37
N ASP A 251 14.83 16.24 -5.73
CA ASP A 251 16.22 15.88 -6.04
C ASP A 251 17.11 15.92 -4.80
N SER A 252 17.55 14.74 -4.36
CA SER A 252 18.87 14.61 -3.72
C SER A 252 19.82 13.76 -4.57
N VAL A 253 19.57 13.73 -5.88
CA VAL A 253 20.54 13.28 -6.88
C VAL A 253 21.58 14.38 -7.00
N LYS A 254 22.53 14.41 -6.07
CA LYS A 254 23.77 15.12 -6.32
C LYS A 254 24.50 14.37 -7.44
N VAL A 255 25.11 15.12 -8.35
CA VAL A 255 26.07 14.60 -9.33
C VAL A 255 27.11 13.76 -8.56
N GLY A 256 27.02 12.42 -8.65
CA GLY A 256 27.89 11.50 -7.91
C GLY A 256 27.19 10.48 -6.99
N GLY A 257 25.86 10.50 -6.84
CA GLY A 257 25.13 9.42 -6.17
C GLY A 257 23.91 9.88 -5.36
N VAL A 258 23.02 8.92 -5.07
CA VAL A 258 21.84 9.14 -4.20
C VAL A 258 22.34 9.29 -2.76
N VAL A 259 22.31 10.50 -2.21
CA VAL A 259 22.65 10.71 -0.79
C VAL A 259 21.47 10.22 0.05
N ALA A 260 21.59 9.00 0.58
CA ALA A 260 20.60 8.46 1.50
C ALA A 260 20.48 9.36 2.74
N ARG A 261 19.27 9.85 3.02
CA ARG A 261 19.00 10.65 4.22
C ARG A 261 19.20 9.80 5.47
N LYS A 262 20.18 10.18 6.31
CA LYS A 262 20.40 9.54 7.61
C LYS A 262 19.31 9.90 8.63
N MET A 263 18.82 11.14 8.59
CA MET A 263 17.75 11.64 9.45
C MET A 263 16.41 11.63 8.71
N ARG A 264 15.31 11.27 9.42
CA ARG A 264 13.94 11.29 8.90
C ARG A 264 13.81 10.54 7.58
N LYS A 265 14.12 9.25 7.61
CA LYS A 265 13.98 8.35 6.47
C LYS A 265 12.57 8.50 5.86
N PRO A 266 12.45 8.80 4.54
CA PRO A 266 11.16 8.98 3.87
C PRO A 266 10.19 7.82 4.10
N GLU A 267 10.72 6.60 4.17
CA GLU A 267 9.94 5.38 4.30
C GLU A 267 9.28 5.28 5.66
N LEU A 268 10.03 5.59 6.74
CA LEU A 268 9.49 5.63 8.10
C LEU A 268 8.48 6.77 8.27
N THR A 269 8.74 7.91 7.64
CA THR A 269 7.84 9.07 7.67
C THR A 269 6.53 8.76 6.93
N SER A 270 6.61 8.08 5.79
CA SER A 270 5.44 7.65 5.03
C SER A 270 4.62 6.61 5.77
N ALA A 271 5.29 5.64 6.41
CA ALA A 271 4.64 4.64 7.26
C ALA A 271 3.92 5.29 8.45
N GLU A 272 4.52 6.32 9.06
CA GLU A 272 3.92 7.09 10.16
C GLU A 272 2.64 7.83 9.72
N ILE A 273 2.69 8.51 8.56
CA ILE A 273 1.53 9.21 7.97
C ILE A 273 0.42 8.21 7.63
N LEU A 274 0.75 7.12 6.94
CA LEU A 274 -0.21 6.08 6.56
C LEU A 274 -0.82 5.38 7.78
N SER A 275 -0.03 5.12 8.81
CA SER A 275 -0.56 4.54 10.04
C SER A 275 -1.54 5.48 10.75
N THR A 276 -1.34 6.80 10.64
CA THR A 276 -2.27 7.81 11.17
C THR A 276 -3.57 7.80 10.34
N ILE A 277 -3.48 7.76 9.01
CA ILE A 277 -4.65 7.64 8.12
C ILE A 277 -5.44 6.36 8.43
N ALA A 278 -4.74 5.23 8.57
CA ALA A 278 -5.32 3.94 8.92
C ALA A 278 -6.06 3.98 10.27
N PHE A 279 -5.47 4.63 11.28
CA PHE A 279 -6.09 4.80 12.59
C PHE A 279 -7.31 5.72 12.56
N CYS A 280 -7.29 6.78 11.75
CA CYS A 280 -8.47 7.63 11.53
C CYS A 280 -9.64 6.84 10.92
N ARG A 281 -9.37 5.82 10.09
CA ARG A 281 -10.42 4.95 9.55
C ARG A 281 -10.98 3.98 10.58
N THR A 282 -10.14 3.49 11.49
CA THR A 282 -10.59 2.62 12.57
C THR A 282 -9.70 2.72 13.80
N PRO A 283 -10.29 2.87 15.01
CA PRO A 283 -9.52 3.00 16.25
C PRO A 283 -8.75 1.73 16.63
N PHE A 284 -8.93 0.65 15.88
CA PHE A 284 -8.23 -0.62 16.08
C PHE A 284 -6.93 -0.70 15.29
N ALA A 285 -6.74 0.04 14.20
CA ALA A 285 -5.47 0.06 13.43
C ALA A 285 -4.44 0.95 14.13
N ARG A 286 -4.06 0.57 15.35
CA ARG A 286 -3.45 1.48 16.34
C ARG A 286 -2.06 1.09 16.80
N LEU A 287 -1.34 0.23 16.09
CA LEU A 287 -0.01 -0.23 16.52
C LEU A 287 0.97 0.92 16.74
N LEU A 288 1.25 1.76 15.74
CA LEU A 288 2.10 2.95 15.91
C LEU A 288 1.47 4.05 16.77
N PRO A 289 0.18 4.41 16.62
CA PRO A 289 -0.46 5.36 17.52
C PRO A 289 -0.33 4.96 19.01
N THR A 290 -0.45 3.68 19.33
CA THR A 290 -0.28 3.17 20.69
C THR A 290 1.16 3.27 21.16
N ALA A 291 2.14 2.89 20.33
CA ALA A 291 3.56 3.07 20.65
C ALA A 291 3.88 4.53 21.00
N ARG A 292 3.33 5.47 20.21
CA ARG A 292 3.48 6.92 20.41
C ARG A 292 2.82 7.40 21.69
N ALA A 293 1.60 6.93 21.98
CA ALA A 293 0.92 7.27 23.23
C ALA A 293 1.65 6.74 24.48
N ILE A 294 2.24 5.55 24.40
CA ILE A 294 3.06 4.99 25.48
C ILE A 294 4.30 5.87 25.69
N LEU A 295 4.98 6.29 24.62
CA LEU A 295 6.10 7.22 24.70
C LEU A 295 5.68 8.54 25.37
N TYR A 296 4.55 9.11 24.96
CA TYR A 296 4.03 10.35 25.53
C TYR A 296 3.71 10.19 27.03
N PHE A 297 3.12 9.07 27.40
CA PHE A 297 2.80 8.76 28.78
C PHE A 297 4.09 8.61 29.61
N ALA A 298 5.10 7.91 29.09
CA ALA A 298 6.40 7.74 29.74
C ALA A 298 7.15 9.07 29.93
N CYS A 299 7.02 10.00 28.97
CA CYS A 299 7.59 11.34 29.06
C CYS A 299 6.78 12.30 29.96
N GLY A 300 5.69 11.84 30.59
CA GLY A 300 4.84 12.69 31.43
C GLY A 300 4.11 13.79 30.65
N ALA A 301 3.80 13.54 29.37
CA ALA A 301 3.07 14.51 28.55
C ALA A 301 1.70 14.86 29.17
N GLN A 302 1.34 16.14 29.11
CA GLN A 302 0.09 16.64 29.66
C GLN A 302 -1.13 15.99 29.00
N GLN A 303 -2.20 15.77 29.75
CA GLN A 303 -3.43 15.17 29.25
C GLN A 303 -4.04 15.97 28.07
N THR A 304 -3.86 17.29 28.04
CA THR A 304 -4.31 18.16 26.94
C THR A 304 -3.67 17.78 25.60
N ILE A 305 -2.40 17.33 25.60
CA ILE A 305 -1.72 16.87 24.38
C ILE A 305 -2.41 15.62 23.84
N PHE A 306 -2.78 14.67 24.71
CA PHE A 306 -3.55 13.49 24.31
C PHE A 306 -4.95 13.85 23.80
N GLN A 307 -5.62 14.82 24.43
CA GLN A 307 -6.94 15.28 23.97
C GLN A 307 -6.86 15.87 22.56
N TYR A 308 -5.85 16.68 22.28
CA TYR A 308 -5.64 17.24 20.95
C TYR A 308 -5.24 16.16 19.94
N HIS A 309 -4.18 15.39 20.22
CA HIS A 309 -3.66 14.39 19.28
C HIS A 309 -4.62 13.22 19.01
N SER A 310 -5.49 12.86 19.96
CA SER A 310 -6.50 11.84 19.70
C SER A 310 -7.61 12.29 18.76
N ARG A 311 -7.92 13.59 18.68
CA ARG A 311 -8.92 14.13 17.75
C ARG A 311 -8.43 14.11 16.29
N ILE A 312 -7.13 14.27 16.07
CA ILE A 312 -6.52 14.21 14.74
C ILE A 312 -6.00 12.80 14.38
N GLY A 313 -6.33 11.78 15.19
CA GLY A 313 -5.90 10.39 14.97
C GLY A 313 -4.41 10.14 15.19
N PHE A 314 -3.69 11.07 15.82
CA PHE A 314 -2.27 10.91 16.06
C PHE A 314 -1.96 10.09 17.32
N THR A 315 -2.85 9.97 18.30
CA THR A 315 -2.67 9.01 19.40
C THR A 315 -4.01 8.46 19.85
N PRO A 316 -4.08 7.28 20.50
CA PRO A 316 -5.25 6.95 21.29
C PRO A 316 -5.44 7.96 22.43
N SER A 317 -6.66 8.07 22.94
CA SER A 317 -6.96 8.95 24.07
C SER A 317 -6.16 8.55 25.32
N TRP A 318 -6.02 9.49 26.27
CA TRP A 318 -5.36 9.22 27.55
C TRP A 318 -5.93 7.98 28.26
N ASN A 319 -7.25 7.90 28.38
CA ASN A 319 -7.93 6.77 29.03
C ASN A 319 -7.66 5.44 28.30
N THR A 320 -7.64 5.46 26.96
CA THR A 320 -7.32 4.28 26.15
C THR A 320 -5.87 3.85 26.36
N THR A 321 -4.96 4.82 26.48
CA THR A 321 -3.54 4.59 26.75
C THR A 321 -3.35 3.94 28.12
N VAL A 322 -3.93 4.52 29.18
CA VAL A 322 -3.89 3.98 30.54
C VAL A 322 -4.50 2.57 30.59
N SER A 323 -5.63 2.35 29.94
CA SER A 323 -6.28 1.03 29.89
C SER A 323 -5.41 0.01 29.16
N THR A 324 -4.72 0.42 28.10
CA THR A 324 -3.77 -0.42 27.36
C THR A 324 -2.58 -0.78 28.24
N LEU A 325 -1.99 0.18 28.95
CA LEU A 325 -0.90 -0.07 29.89
C LEU A 325 -1.31 -1.02 31.03
N LYS A 326 -2.52 -0.85 31.59
CA LYS A 326 -3.05 -1.78 32.62
C LYS A 326 -3.18 -3.20 32.08
N ARG A 327 -3.69 -3.37 30.85
CA ARG A 327 -3.80 -4.69 30.21
C ARG A 327 -2.42 -5.30 29.96
N MET A 328 -1.46 -4.53 29.46
CA MET A 328 -0.09 -4.99 29.25
C MET A 328 0.58 -5.38 30.57
N ALA A 329 0.33 -4.63 31.65
CA ALA A 329 0.79 -4.98 33.00
C ALA A 329 0.15 -6.29 33.50
N ALA A 330 -1.14 -6.52 33.24
CA ALA A 330 -1.81 -7.77 33.60
C ALA A 330 -1.22 -8.98 32.86
N ILE A 331 -0.90 -8.83 31.56
CA ILE A 331 -0.20 -9.87 30.77
C ILE A 331 1.16 -10.20 31.39
N ASN A 332 1.96 -9.18 31.72
CA ASN A 332 3.26 -9.40 32.37
C ASN A 332 3.13 -10.03 33.76
N ALA A 333 2.12 -9.62 34.54
CA ALA A 333 1.88 -10.21 35.86
C ALA A 333 1.59 -11.71 35.73
N GLU A 334 0.86 -12.14 34.70
CA GLU A 334 0.62 -13.57 34.47
C GLU A 334 1.89 -14.30 34.05
N GLN A 335 2.73 -13.69 33.20
CA GLN A 335 4.04 -14.26 32.85
C GLN A 335 4.95 -14.42 34.08
N ILE A 336 4.96 -13.45 34.99
CA ILE A 336 5.73 -13.53 36.24
C ILE A 336 5.16 -14.61 37.17
N ARG A 337 3.83 -14.74 37.28
CA ARG A 337 3.22 -15.84 38.05
C ARG A 337 3.55 -17.21 37.47
N ALA A 338 3.54 -17.34 36.14
CA ALA A 338 3.93 -18.56 35.46
C ALA A 338 5.40 -18.90 35.74
N LEU A 339 6.28 -17.89 35.70
CA LEU A 339 7.70 -18.04 36.07
C LEU A 339 7.86 -18.52 37.53
N GLY A 340 7.11 -17.95 38.47
CA GLY A 340 7.19 -18.34 39.89
C GLY A 340 6.52 -19.68 40.25
N ARG A 341 5.72 -20.27 39.36
CA ARG A 341 5.11 -21.60 39.55
C ARG A 341 5.99 -22.74 39.02
N ASP A 342 6.97 -22.43 38.18
CA ASP A 342 7.82 -23.43 37.56
C ASP A 342 9.05 -23.71 38.46
N PRO A 343 9.17 -24.92 39.05
CA PRO A 343 10.30 -25.24 39.92
C PRO A 343 11.64 -25.32 39.20
N GLY A 344 11.64 -25.43 37.86
CA GLY A 344 12.84 -25.43 37.04
C GLY A 344 13.34 -24.03 36.65
N ARG A 345 12.64 -22.97 37.08
CA ARG A 345 12.95 -21.58 36.72
C ARG A 345 13.03 -20.72 37.97
N ALA A 346 13.84 -19.68 37.90
CA ALA A 346 13.96 -18.73 39.00
C ALA A 346 13.91 -17.29 38.52
N ALA A 347 13.40 -16.43 39.40
CA ALA A 347 13.24 -15.02 39.15
C ALA A 347 14.04 -14.21 40.19
N MET A 348 14.84 -13.25 39.71
CA MET A 348 15.39 -12.20 40.55
C MET A 348 14.47 -10.98 40.49
N CYS A 349 13.96 -10.56 41.65
CA CYS A 349 13.20 -9.33 41.78
C CYS A 349 14.09 -8.23 42.37
N ARG A 350 14.20 -7.10 41.66
CA ARG A 350 14.82 -5.87 42.18
C ARG A 350 13.75 -4.83 42.39
N THR A 351 13.53 -4.45 43.64
CA THR A 351 12.60 -3.39 44.01
C THR A 351 13.34 -2.08 44.21
N ASP A 352 12.71 -0.97 43.85
CA ASP A 352 13.22 0.37 44.13
C ASP A 352 12.09 1.26 44.66
N ASN A 353 12.43 2.21 45.53
CA ASN A 353 11.49 3.18 46.05
C ASN A 353 11.32 4.32 45.04
N ILE A 354 10.15 4.42 44.40
CA ILE A 354 9.83 5.55 43.53
C ILE A 354 9.20 6.65 44.38
N GLN A 355 9.91 7.77 44.47
CA GLN A 355 9.38 8.98 45.10
C GLN A 355 9.19 10.06 44.05
N GLN A 356 7.95 10.55 43.89
CA GLN A 356 7.64 11.66 43.02
C GLN A 356 7.05 12.82 43.82
N TRP A 357 7.75 13.95 43.82
CA TRP A 357 7.24 15.18 44.42
C TRP A 357 6.33 15.91 43.45
N LEU A 358 5.02 15.89 43.71
CA LEU A 358 4.04 16.64 42.93
C LEU A 358 4.03 18.09 43.41
N LYS A 359 4.72 18.97 42.68
CA LYS A 359 4.67 20.42 42.90
C LYS A 359 3.31 20.95 42.46
N ARG A 360 2.72 21.84 43.26
CA ARG A 360 1.52 22.61 42.89
C ARG A 360 1.83 23.49 41.66
N ARG A 361 1.51 23.00 40.47
CA ARG A 361 1.65 23.74 39.20
C ARG A 361 0.33 23.92 38.46
N GLU A 362 -0.68 23.13 38.79
CA GLU A 362 -1.98 23.12 38.12
C GLU A 362 -3.10 23.19 39.17
N SER A 363 -4.13 24.02 38.92
CA SER A 363 -5.25 24.24 39.84
C SER A 363 -6.07 22.99 40.17
N ARG A 364 -5.89 21.91 39.38
CA ARG A 364 -6.58 20.62 39.52
C ARG A 364 -5.86 19.62 40.42
N ILE A 365 -4.58 19.84 40.76
CA ILE A 365 -3.77 18.91 41.58
C ILE A 365 -3.62 19.46 43.00
N GLY A 366 -4.70 19.38 43.78
CA GLY A 366 -4.71 19.68 45.23
C GLY A 366 -4.31 21.11 45.63
N ARG A 367 -4.46 21.44 46.91
CA ARG A 367 -4.04 22.76 47.46
C ARG A 367 -2.59 22.77 47.96
N ALA A 368 -1.99 21.61 48.15
CA ALA A 368 -0.64 21.43 48.71
C ALA A 368 0.20 20.52 47.82
N SER A 369 1.51 20.79 47.78
CA SER A 369 2.47 19.84 47.19
C SER A 369 2.45 18.54 47.99
N LYS A 370 2.51 17.40 47.31
CA LYS A 370 2.46 16.08 47.96
C LYS A 370 3.56 15.17 47.41
N MET A 371 4.27 14.48 48.30
CA MET A 371 5.13 13.36 47.92
C MET A 371 4.27 12.13 47.66
N LYS A 372 4.34 11.58 46.45
CA LYS A 372 3.86 10.24 46.16
C LYS A 372 5.01 9.28 46.33
N ILE A 373 4.90 8.40 47.31
CA ILE A 373 5.82 7.29 47.54
C ILE A 373 5.17 6.05 46.93
N GLY A 374 5.94 5.29 46.17
CA GLY A 374 5.54 4.02 45.59
C GLY A 374 6.74 3.09 45.48
N MET A 375 6.51 1.88 44.98
CA MET A 375 7.56 0.90 44.76
C MET A 375 7.57 0.51 43.28
N SER A 376 8.74 0.53 42.66
CA SER A 376 9.01 -0.15 41.40
C SER A 376 9.52 -1.54 41.67
N ALA A 377 9.26 -2.47 40.76
CA ALA A 377 9.94 -3.76 40.76
C ALA A 377 10.29 -4.15 39.32
N ILE A 378 11.50 -4.66 39.13
CA ILE A 378 11.95 -5.31 37.90
C ILE A 378 12.15 -6.78 38.24
N VAL A 379 11.52 -7.66 37.47
CA VAL A 379 11.69 -9.11 37.58
C VAL A 379 12.46 -9.58 36.35
N THR A 380 13.57 -10.29 36.58
CA THR A 380 14.39 -10.90 35.53
C THR A 380 14.54 -12.39 35.82
N GLU A 381 14.41 -13.24 34.80
CA GLU A 381 14.69 -14.67 34.93
C GLU A 381 16.19 -14.90 35.08
N ILE A 382 16.57 -15.79 36.01
CA ILE A 382 17.97 -16.14 36.28
C ILE A 382 18.35 -17.30 35.34
N ALA A 383 19.40 -17.12 34.54
CA ALA A 383 19.99 -18.19 33.75
C ALA A 383 20.84 -19.12 34.64
N ASP A 384 20.91 -20.41 34.29
CA ASP A 384 21.72 -21.42 34.96
C ASP A 384 21.47 -21.52 36.48
N PHE A 385 20.19 -21.51 36.84
CA PHE A 385 19.71 -21.59 38.21
C PHE A 385 19.96 -22.98 38.83
N ASP A 386 20.59 -23.01 40.00
CA ASP A 386 20.61 -24.17 40.89
C ASP A 386 19.45 -24.09 41.89
N ALA A 387 18.49 -25.01 41.77
CA ALA A 387 17.32 -25.07 42.62
C ALA A 387 17.67 -25.22 44.11
N TYR A 388 18.73 -25.96 44.42
CA TYR A 388 19.14 -26.20 45.80
C TYR A 388 19.66 -24.93 46.48
N ALA A 389 20.24 -23.99 45.73
CA ALA A 389 20.74 -22.72 46.27
C ALA A 389 19.64 -21.77 46.73
N PHE A 390 18.38 -22.00 46.32
CA PHE A 390 17.22 -21.18 46.64
C PHE A 390 16.20 -21.89 47.54
N ASP A 391 16.55 -23.06 48.07
CA ASP A 391 15.78 -23.72 49.12
C ASP A 391 15.83 -22.86 50.39
N VAL A 392 14.68 -22.27 50.73
CA VAL A 392 14.52 -21.38 51.88
C VAL A 392 14.68 -22.18 53.18
N ASP A 393 14.24 -23.43 53.20
CA ASP A 393 14.30 -24.28 54.40
C ASP A 393 15.74 -24.71 54.69
N ASP A 394 16.48 -25.16 53.67
CA ASP A 394 17.93 -25.43 53.79
C ASP A 394 18.71 -24.17 54.21
N LYS A 395 18.39 -23.00 53.62
CA LYS A 395 19.04 -21.74 54.00
C LYS A 395 18.73 -21.33 55.44
N LEU A 396 17.48 -21.47 55.89
CA LEU A 396 17.09 -21.19 57.27
C LEU A 396 17.73 -22.17 58.26
N TYR A 397 17.90 -23.44 57.87
CA TYR A 397 18.58 -24.45 58.67
C TYR A 397 20.07 -24.13 58.86
N ARG A 398 20.76 -23.61 57.84
CA ARG A 398 22.19 -23.24 57.91
C ARG A 398 22.49 -21.97 58.71
N ILE A 399 21.51 -21.06 58.85
CA ILE A 399 21.68 -19.77 59.55
C ILE A 399 21.38 -19.89 61.06
N ARG A 400 20.54 -20.85 61.45
CA ARG A 400 20.25 -21.18 62.85
C ARG A 400 21.34 -22.07 63.41
#